data_AF-A0A1F7X5U5-F1
#
_entry.id   AF-A0A1F7X5U5-F1
#
_cell.length_a   1.000
_cell.length_b   1.000
_cell.length_c   1.000
_cell.angle_alpha   90.00
_cell.angle_beta   90.00
_cell.angle_gamma   90.00
#
_symmetry.space_group_name_H-M   'P 1'
#
loop_
_entity.id
_entity.type
_entity.pdbx_description
1 polymer ?
#
loop_
_entity_poly.entity_id
_entity_poly.type
_entity_poly.pdbx_seq_one_letter_code
_entity_poly.pdbx_strand_id
1 'polypeptide(L)'
;MEVITQSAEETKDFGRKTAANLNGGQTLALTGDLGSGKTTFVQGFAEGLGHIGRIISPTFILMRKYDLPDGDFYHVDLYRFEDNVEKEVENIGLRDIWGNKDNIVVIEWAEKIKNLLPENTKWLKFEMVGENERKITVE
;
A
#
# COMPACT_ATOMS: atom_id res chain seq x y z
N MET A 1 -15.83 -0.96 5.39
CA MET A 1 -15.58 -1.85 6.55
C MET A 1 -14.64 -1.11 7.50
N GLU A 2 -14.79 -1.27 8.82
CA GLU A 2 -13.88 -0.67 9.80
C GLU A 2 -13.25 -1.76 10.69
N VAL A 3 -11.96 -1.60 11.00
CA VAL A 3 -11.19 -2.51 11.87
C VAL A 3 -10.39 -1.67 12.87
N ILE A 4 -10.41 -2.07 14.14
CA ILE A 4 -9.51 -1.54 15.16
C ILE A 4 -8.39 -2.57 15.38
N THR A 5 -7.15 -2.11 15.35
CA THR A 5 -5.97 -2.91 15.74
C THR A 5 -5.33 -2.28 16.96
N GLN A 6 -4.88 -3.08 17.91
CA GLN A 6 -4.29 -2.64 19.19
C GLN A 6 -2.77 -2.83 19.24
N SER A 7 -2.19 -3.33 18.14
CA SER A 7 -0.76 -3.54 18.03
C SER A 7 -0.27 -3.48 16.57
N ALA A 8 1.05 -3.37 16.41
CA ALA A 8 1.69 -3.50 15.11
C ALA A 8 1.47 -4.90 14.51
N GLU A 9 1.45 -5.94 15.34
CA GLU A 9 1.22 -7.32 14.87
C GLU A 9 -0.21 -7.50 14.38
N GLU A 10 -1.22 -6.97 15.07
CA GLU A 10 -2.60 -7.00 14.59
C GLU A 10 -2.78 -6.23 13.27
N THR A 11 -2.04 -5.14 13.09
CA THR A 11 -2.01 -4.39 11.83
C THR A 11 -1.39 -5.24 10.70
N LYS A 12 -0.35 -6.03 10.99
CA LYS A 12 0.21 -6.98 10.03
C LYS A 12 -0.73 -8.14 9.76
N ASP A 13 -1.38 -8.71 10.78
CA ASP A 13 -2.41 -9.73 10.64
C ASP A 13 -3.53 -9.27 9.70
N PHE A 14 -3.96 -8.02 9.84
CA PHE A 14 -4.94 -7.42 8.96
C PHE A 14 -4.42 -7.30 7.51
N GLY A 15 -3.16 -6.90 7.33
CA GLY A 15 -2.47 -6.95 6.04
C GLY A 15 -2.46 -8.34 5.42
N ARG A 16 -2.04 -9.37 6.17
CA ARG A 16 -2.01 -10.78 5.74
C ARG A 16 -3.39 -11.26 5.29
N LYS A 17 -4.43 -10.96 6.07
CA LYS A 17 -5.82 -11.31 5.73
C LYS A 17 -6.33 -10.56 4.50
N THR A 18 -5.92 -9.31 4.32
CA THR A 18 -6.32 -8.52 3.14
C THR A 18 -5.71 -9.11 1.87
N ALA A 19 -4.43 -9.47 1.92
CA ALA A 19 -3.72 -10.10 0.80
C ALA A 19 -4.35 -11.43 0.36
N ALA A 20 -4.79 -12.27 1.30
CA ALA A 20 -5.42 -13.56 1.01
C ALA A 20 -6.72 -13.49 0.18
N ASN A 21 -7.32 -12.30 0.04
CA ASN A 21 -8.54 -12.06 -0.74
C ASN A 21 -8.28 -11.43 -2.11
N LEU A 22 -7.02 -11.37 -2.55
CA LEU A 22 -6.61 -10.77 -3.82
C LEU A 22 -6.19 -11.83 -4.83
N ASN A 23 -6.47 -11.56 -6.11
CA ASN A 23 -6.21 -12.45 -7.23
C ASN A 23 -5.34 -11.79 -8.32
N GLY A 24 -4.58 -10.74 -8.00
CA GLY A 24 -3.82 -9.95 -8.96
C GLY A 24 -4.60 -8.80 -9.61
N GLY A 25 -3.88 -7.80 -10.12
CA GLY A 25 -4.43 -6.65 -10.84
C GLY A 25 -5.11 -5.62 -9.95
N GLN A 26 -4.89 -5.69 -8.63
CA GLN A 26 -5.47 -4.74 -7.67
C GLN A 26 -4.46 -3.66 -7.27
N THR A 27 -4.98 -2.44 -7.18
CA THR A 27 -4.29 -1.30 -6.57
C THR A 27 -4.93 -0.97 -5.23
N LEU A 28 -4.11 -0.83 -4.19
CA LEU A 28 -4.51 -0.37 -2.86
C LEU A 28 -3.91 1.01 -2.61
N ALA A 29 -4.78 1.97 -2.31
CA ALA A 29 -4.42 3.34 -1.95
C ALA A 29 -4.48 3.49 -0.43
N LEU A 30 -3.34 3.72 0.22
CA LEU A 30 -3.26 3.91 1.66
C LEU A 30 -3.11 5.41 1.98
N THR A 31 -3.96 5.89 2.89
CA THR A 31 -3.97 7.28 3.36
C THR A 31 -3.87 7.34 4.88
N GLY A 32 -3.39 8.46 5.41
CA GLY A 32 -3.29 8.70 6.86
C GLY A 32 -1.95 9.28 7.26
N ASP A 33 -1.84 9.72 8.51
CA ASP A 33 -0.70 10.49 8.99
C ASP A 33 0.60 9.68 9.09
N LEU A 34 1.73 10.38 9.24
CA LEU A 34 3.01 9.73 9.54
C LEU A 34 2.88 8.92 10.86
N GLY A 35 3.31 7.66 10.84
CA GLY A 35 3.20 6.78 12.01
C GLY A 35 1.83 6.11 12.20
N SER A 36 0.86 6.34 11.30
CA SER A 36 -0.47 5.71 11.35
C SER A 36 -0.49 4.20 11.10
N GLY A 37 0.64 3.61 10.71
CA GLY A 37 0.76 2.16 10.52
C GLY A 37 0.62 1.67 9.08
N LYS A 38 0.58 2.58 8.09
CA LYS A 38 0.56 2.23 6.65
C LYS A 38 1.64 1.22 6.27
N THR A 39 2.92 1.53 6.46
CA THR A 39 4.02 0.58 6.19
C THR A 39 3.93 -0.72 7.00
N THR A 40 3.44 -0.66 8.24
CA THR A 40 3.21 -1.87 9.06
C THR A 40 2.18 -2.80 8.41
N PHE A 41 1.09 -2.23 7.88
CA PHE A 41 0.13 -2.98 7.09
C PHE A 41 0.78 -3.56 5.82
N VAL A 42 1.59 -2.78 5.09
CA VAL A 42 2.28 -3.25 3.87
C VAL A 42 3.19 -4.44 4.14
N GLN A 43 3.89 -4.45 5.28
CA GLN A 43 4.73 -5.58 5.69
C GLN A 43 3.91 -6.87 5.81
N GLY A 44 2.83 -6.85 6.59
CA GLY A 44 1.95 -8.01 6.72
C GLY A 44 1.25 -8.37 5.40
N PHE A 45 0.89 -7.36 4.61
CA PHE A 45 0.28 -7.58 3.29
C PHE A 45 1.21 -8.34 2.36
N ALA A 46 2.49 -7.94 2.25
CA ALA A 46 3.45 -8.64 1.42
C ALA A 46 3.74 -10.07 1.92
N GLU A 47 3.81 -10.27 3.24
CA GLU A 47 3.90 -11.61 3.84
C GLU A 47 2.69 -12.49 3.41
N GLY A 48 1.49 -11.92 3.41
CA GLY A 48 0.27 -12.61 2.99
C GLY A 48 0.21 -12.93 1.49
N LEU A 49 0.94 -12.17 0.66
CA LEU A 49 1.14 -12.47 -0.76
C LEU A 49 2.21 -13.54 -1.01
N GLY A 50 2.89 -14.02 0.05
CA GLY A 50 3.94 -15.03 -0.05
C GLY A 50 5.34 -14.46 -0.28
N HIS A 51 5.55 -13.15 -0.14
CA HIS A 51 6.89 -12.58 -0.19
C HIS A 51 7.74 -13.07 0.99
N ILE A 52 8.94 -13.57 0.70
CA ILE A 52 9.93 -13.98 1.70
C ILE A 52 11.02 -12.91 1.76
N GLY A 53 11.03 -12.13 2.83
CA GLY A 53 12.06 -11.11 3.04
C GLY A 53 11.58 -9.90 3.81
N ARG A 54 12.48 -8.92 3.94
CA ARG A 54 12.17 -7.66 4.61
C ARG A 54 11.55 -6.68 3.63
N ILE A 55 10.33 -6.22 3.92
CA ILE A 55 9.74 -5.06 3.28
C ILE A 55 10.30 -3.79 3.90
N ILE A 56 10.80 -2.90 3.06
CA ILE A 56 11.35 -1.61 3.46
C ILE A 56 10.52 -0.53 2.76
N SER A 57 10.11 0.50 3.49
CA SER A 57 9.39 1.61 2.87
C SER A 57 10.28 2.33 1.83
N PRO A 58 9.79 2.52 0.59
CA PRO A 58 10.52 3.15 -0.50
C PRO A 58 10.56 4.67 -0.39
N THR A 59 10.41 5.25 0.80
CA THR A 59 10.33 6.70 1.05
C THR A 59 11.38 7.55 0.31
N PHE A 60 12.57 7.01 0.02
CA PHE A 60 13.64 7.73 -0.71
C PHE A 60 13.79 7.37 -2.19
N ILE A 61 13.21 6.25 -2.64
CA ILE A 61 13.36 5.73 -4.00
C ILE A 61 12.02 5.61 -4.73
N LEU A 62 10.95 6.18 -4.15
CA LEU A 62 9.57 6.23 -4.63
C LEU A 62 8.88 4.86 -4.70
N MET A 63 9.53 3.85 -5.27
CA MET A 63 8.97 2.53 -5.54
C MET A 63 9.97 1.41 -5.26
N ARG A 64 9.48 0.28 -4.76
CA ARG A 64 10.17 -1.02 -4.73
C ARG A 64 9.31 -2.08 -5.40
N LYS A 65 9.97 -2.96 -6.14
CA LYS A 65 9.39 -4.19 -6.68
C LYS A 65 9.84 -5.37 -5.80
N TYR A 66 8.92 -6.29 -5.56
CA TYR A 66 9.14 -7.55 -4.87
C TYR A 66 8.54 -8.67 -5.72
N ASP A 67 9.33 -9.70 -6.01
CA ASP A 67 8.86 -10.85 -6.79
C ASP A 67 7.91 -11.72 -5.93
N LEU A 68 6.80 -12.16 -6.54
CA LEU A 68 5.85 -13.11 -5.97
C LEU A 68 5.79 -14.39 -6.81
N PRO A 69 5.21 -15.49 -6.29
CA PRO A 69 5.04 -16.71 -7.06
C PRO A 69 4.23 -16.53 -8.36
N ASP A 70 3.18 -15.70 -8.32
CA ASP A 70 2.21 -15.53 -9.41
C ASP A 70 2.18 -14.09 -9.96
N GLY A 71 3.31 -13.36 -9.89
CA GLY A 71 3.40 -11.99 -10.40
C GLY A 71 4.35 -11.09 -9.61
N ASP A 72 4.06 -9.80 -9.57
CA ASP A 72 4.91 -8.80 -8.92
C ASP A 72 4.13 -7.95 -7.91
N PHE A 73 4.76 -7.67 -6.77
CA PHE A 73 4.27 -6.72 -5.78
C PHE A 73 5.07 -5.41 -5.85
N TYR A 74 4.37 -4.30 -6.04
CA TYR A 74 4.94 -2.96 -6.05
C TYR A 74 4.48 -2.18 -4.82
N HIS A 75 5.45 -1.74 -4.03
CA HIS A 75 5.23 -0.80 -2.94
C HIS A 75 5.70 0.57 -3.39
N VAL A 76 4.80 1.56 -3.33
CA VAL A 76 5.07 2.96 -3.63
C VAL A 76 4.83 3.81 -2.38
N ASP A 77 5.67 4.81 -2.15
CA ASP A 77 5.51 5.77 -1.05
C ASP A 77 5.72 7.20 -1.58
N LEU A 78 4.63 7.98 -1.58
CA LEU A 78 4.62 9.35 -2.09
C LEU A 78 4.91 10.40 -1.00
N TYR A 79 5.27 10.01 0.22
CA TYR A 79 5.42 10.92 1.37
C TYR A 79 6.26 12.16 1.06
N ARG A 80 7.43 11.97 0.43
CA ARG A 80 8.41 13.06 0.16
C ARG A 80 8.15 13.85 -1.12
N PHE A 81 7.18 13.42 -1.93
CA PHE A 81 6.90 14.03 -3.22
C PHE A 81 5.73 15.01 -3.07
N GLU A 82 6.00 16.30 -3.11
CA GLU A 82 4.98 17.35 -3.03
C GLU A 82 4.77 17.99 -4.40
N ASP A 83 5.84 18.50 -5.01
CA ASP A 83 5.79 19.10 -6.34
C ASP A 83 5.93 18.05 -7.44
N ASN A 84 5.14 18.18 -8.51
CA ASN A 84 5.23 17.36 -9.73
C ASN A 84 5.08 15.84 -9.51
N VAL A 85 4.40 15.41 -8.44
CA VAL A 85 4.20 13.97 -8.15
C VAL A 85 3.58 13.21 -9.32
N GLU A 86 2.69 13.84 -10.10
CA GLU A 86 2.10 13.26 -11.31
C GLU A 86 3.16 12.93 -12.37
N LYS A 87 4.14 13.82 -12.56
CA LYS A 87 5.25 13.62 -13.50
C LYS A 87 6.19 12.53 -13.01
N GLU A 88 6.46 12.46 -11.70
CA GLU A 88 7.27 11.38 -11.13
C GLU A 88 6.61 10.01 -11.33
N VAL A 89 5.29 9.92 -11.12
CA VAL A 89 4.48 8.73 -11.42
C VAL A 89 4.61 8.30 -12.89
N GLU A 90 4.61 9.25 -13.83
CA GLU A 90 4.86 8.96 -15.25
C GLU A 90 6.30 8.50 -15.50
N ASN A 91 7.30 9.16 -14.90
CA ASN A 91 8.71 8.84 -15.07
C ASN A 91 9.05 7.40 -14.63
N ILE A 92 8.41 6.92 -13.56
CA ILE A 92 8.61 5.54 -13.07
C ILE A 92 7.72 4.51 -13.77
N GLY A 93 6.90 4.92 -14.75
CA GLY A 93 6.02 4.03 -15.49
C GLY A 93 4.90 3.41 -14.65
N LEU A 94 4.48 4.09 -13.56
CA LEU A 94 3.53 3.49 -12.60
C LEU A 94 2.15 3.21 -13.23
N ARG A 95 1.77 3.99 -14.27
CA ARG A 95 0.54 3.75 -15.04
C ARG A 95 0.51 2.39 -15.72
N ASP A 96 1.64 1.97 -16.30
CA ASP A 96 1.74 0.66 -16.96
C ASP A 96 1.76 -0.46 -15.93
N ILE A 97 2.34 -0.21 -14.75
CA ILE A 97 2.44 -1.17 -13.66
C ILE A 97 1.07 -1.51 -13.08
N TRP A 98 0.25 -0.53 -12.67
CA TRP A 98 -1.07 -0.81 -12.10
C TRP A 98 -2.13 -1.22 -13.14
N GLY A 99 -1.83 -1.10 -14.44
CA GLY A 99 -2.68 -1.58 -15.53
C GLY A 99 -2.49 -3.07 -15.84
N ASN A 100 -1.45 -3.70 -15.30
CA ASN A 100 -1.16 -5.12 -15.51
C ASN A 100 -1.91 -6.01 -14.49
N LYS A 101 -2.55 -7.08 -14.98
CA LYS A 101 -3.31 -8.04 -14.17
C LYS A 101 -2.45 -8.92 -13.28
N ASP A 102 -1.16 -9.05 -13.59
CA ASP A 102 -0.23 -9.85 -12.80
C ASP A 102 0.43 -9.02 -11.69
N ASN A 103 0.14 -7.73 -11.63
CA ASN A 103 0.74 -6.82 -10.65
C ASN A 103 -0.23 -6.52 -9.51
N ILE A 104 0.31 -6.46 -8.30
CA ILE A 104 -0.36 -5.90 -7.13
C ILE A 104 0.40 -4.64 -6.73
N VAL A 105 -0.32 -3.53 -6.57
CA VAL A 105 0.29 -2.23 -6.26
C VAL A 105 -0.28 -1.71 -4.95
N VAL A 106 0.59 -1.33 -4.02
CA VAL A 106 0.20 -0.61 -2.79
C VAL A 106 0.91 0.73 -2.77
N ILE A 107 0.12 1.81 -2.62
CA ILE A 107 0.60 3.18 -2.69
C ILE A 107 0.31 3.87 -1.36
N GLU A 108 1.35 4.23 -0.62
CA GLU A 108 1.23 5.10 0.55
C GLU A 108 1.16 6.57 0.13
N TRP A 109 0.36 7.37 0.86
CA TRP A 109 0.09 8.78 0.55
C TRP A 109 -0.58 8.96 -0.82
N ALA A 110 -1.43 8.00 -1.18
CA ALA A 110 -2.10 7.91 -2.47
C ALA A 110 -3.06 9.09 -2.74
N GLU A 111 -3.48 9.81 -1.72
CA GLU A 111 -4.28 11.03 -1.86
C GLU A 111 -3.61 12.08 -2.76
N LYS A 112 -2.28 12.08 -2.84
CA LYS A 112 -1.49 12.99 -3.68
C LYS A 112 -1.70 12.79 -5.18
N ILE A 113 -2.15 11.60 -5.58
CA ILE A 113 -2.38 11.24 -6.99
C ILE A 113 -3.79 10.69 -7.21
N LYS A 114 -4.74 11.05 -6.36
CA LYS A 114 -6.12 10.52 -6.37
C LYS A 114 -6.76 10.52 -7.76
N ASN A 115 -6.51 11.56 -8.55
CA ASN A 115 -7.09 11.73 -9.89
C ASN A 115 -6.42 10.86 -10.98
N LEU A 116 -5.28 10.23 -10.68
CA LEU A 116 -4.54 9.38 -11.61
C LEU A 116 -4.81 7.89 -11.41
N LEU A 117 -5.34 7.51 -10.25
CA LEU A 117 -5.50 6.13 -9.84
C LEU A 117 -6.59 5.42 -10.66
N PRO A 118 -6.46 4.11 -10.90
CA PRO A 118 -7.51 3.31 -11.53
C PRO A 118 -8.86 3.42 -10.77
N GLU A 119 -9.98 3.38 -11.49
CA GLU A 119 -11.33 3.47 -10.89
C GLU A 119 -11.61 2.36 -9.87
N ASN A 120 -11.03 1.17 -10.06
CA ASN A 120 -11.19 0.01 -9.19
C ASN A 120 -10.20 -0.02 -8.01
N THR A 121 -9.52 1.09 -7.73
CA THR A 121 -8.58 1.20 -6.60
C THR A 121 -9.32 1.06 -5.27
N LYS A 122 -8.83 0.17 -4.40
CA LYS A 122 -9.34 0.01 -3.04
C LYS A 122 -8.67 1.00 -2.10
N TRP A 123 -9.46 1.73 -1.32
CA TRP A 123 -8.92 2.76 -0.42
C TRP A 123 -8.89 2.25 1.02
N LEU A 124 -7.77 2.50 1.69
CA LEU A 124 -7.61 2.23 3.11
C LEU A 124 -7.15 3.51 3.82
N LYS A 125 -7.96 3.95 4.78
CA LYS A 125 -7.65 5.10 5.64
C LYS A 125 -7.15 4.62 7.00
N PHE A 126 -6.00 5.12 7.42
CA PHE A 126 -5.36 4.79 8.70
C PHE A 126 -5.41 5.98 9.65
N GLU A 127 -5.98 5.77 10.83
CA GLU A 127 -6.12 6.80 11.87
C GLU A 127 -5.53 6.30 13.19
N MET A 128 -4.80 7.17 13.89
CA MET A 128 -4.31 6.89 15.25
C MET A 128 -5.41 7.27 16.25
N VAL A 129 -5.91 6.28 16.99
CA VAL A 129 -7.01 6.49 17.97
C VAL A 129 -6.57 6.23 19.42
N GLY A 130 -5.34 5.78 19.60
CA GLY A 130 -4.66 5.62 20.88
C GLY A 130 -3.16 5.42 20.66
N GLU A 131 -2.40 5.21 21.74
CA GLU A 131 -0.95 5.02 21.67
C GLU A 131 -0.58 3.86 20.72
N ASN A 132 -1.17 2.69 20.96
CA ASN A 132 -0.97 1.49 20.14
C ASN A 132 -2.18 1.13 19.28
N GLU A 133 -3.25 1.94 19.33
CA GLU A 133 -4.49 1.65 18.63
C GLU A 133 -4.56 2.38 17.28
N ARG A 134 -4.93 1.64 16.23
CA ARG A 134 -5.20 2.17 14.89
C ARG A 134 -6.62 1.82 14.48
N LYS A 135 -7.30 2.79 13.88
CA LYS A 135 -8.54 2.55 13.13
C LYS A 135 -8.20 2.49 11.64
N ILE A 136 -8.60 1.41 11.00
CA ILE A 136 -8.41 1.18 9.57
C ILE A 136 -9.79 1.08 8.91
N THR A 137 -10.09 2.03 8.03
CA THR A 137 -11.33 2.05 7.24
C THR A 137 -11.04 1.62 5.82
N VAL A 138 -11.75 0.60 5.34
CA VAL A 138 -11.69 0.11 3.95
C VAL A 138 -12.92 0.61 3.20
N GLU A 139 -12.70 1.32 2.09
CA GLU A 139 -13.71 1.86 1.18
C GLU A 139 -13.73 1.09 -0.16
#